data_AF-A0AAN8RP09-F1
#
_entry.id   AF-A0AAN8RP09-F1
#
_cell.length_a   1.000
_cell.length_b   1.000
_cell.length_c   1.000
_cell.angle_alpha   90.00
_cell.angle_beta   90.00
_cell.angle_gamma   90.00
#
_symmetry.space_group_name_H-M   'P 1'
#
loop_
_entity.id
_entity.type
_entity.pdbx_description
1 polymer ?
#
loop_
_entity_poly.entity_id
_entity_poly.type
_entity_poly.pdbx_seq_one_letter_code
_entity_poly.pdbx_strand_id
1 'polypeptide(L)'
;MSLSSYLRQKAISALTPTGTPTNAPSEKALPAGAVPVDPIPAVPVAAVPATVAPPVAAPSSRFNLSMPNFKSATSDALSTIGGGIIPTGIDSTNNNNNTAYPPIGGIWPRVTAPNHPRLPVVVHPSGFIPPETPNYTISEDKLKAAIQLDGDWDKYIDLNPVLLVPGTGSYGGSCYHHNFAKLLRNASPRFATFAWVNVPGAMCDESPKNAEYIAYAMHWLWLRTYRGYSEADINKHQITVIGWSQGNLSIQWALKYWPHTRNLIKNFVAISADFHGTLLAPPVAAAPAILHQWYWSKFIRTLRANGGDSAYVPTTSIYSSFYDEVVQPQIGDLASAYMKDERGVGVLNFDLQQRCPLTPAGVLHGHSGVLYNNVAWALTKDAIINGGPAVIGPGRVDLPTESMQLWAPGLNPFDIAATIALIPVAGINMLKFFPIAVVEPALPAYAAKESEALGPAPALTPEQQAIVDANKNKPLFPAKPAVDSNVASVLPPT
;
A
#
# COMPACT_ATOMS: atom_id res chain seq x y z
N MET A 1 -17.33 4.90 27.80
CA MET A 1 -18.00 5.40 26.58
C MET A 1 -18.08 4.25 25.59
N SER A 2 -19.24 3.99 24.97
CA SER A 2 -19.36 2.98 23.91
C SER A 2 -18.78 3.49 22.59
N LEU A 3 -18.27 2.60 21.73
CA LEU A 3 -17.78 2.95 20.37
C LEU A 3 -18.83 3.77 19.57
N SER A 4 -20.11 3.48 19.78
CA SER A 4 -21.23 4.23 19.20
C SER A 4 -21.31 5.68 19.73
N SER A 5 -21.11 5.89 21.03
CA SER A 5 -21.05 7.23 21.61
C SER A 5 -19.79 8.02 21.18
N TYR A 6 -18.66 7.34 20.98
CA TYR A 6 -17.41 7.94 20.51
C TYR A 6 -17.45 8.35 19.03
N LEU A 7 -17.93 7.45 18.15
CA LEU A 7 -18.12 7.76 16.73
C LEU A 7 -19.14 8.89 16.53
N ARG A 8 -20.21 8.94 17.36
CA ARG A 8 -21.13 10.10 17.38
C ARG A 8 -20.43 11.38 17.81
N GLN A 9 -19.61 11.35 18.86
CA GLN A 9 -18.99 12.56 19.41
C GLN A 9 -17.91 13.14 18.48
N LYS A 10 -17.09 12.29 17.81
CA LYS A 10 -16.14 12.75 16.79
C LYS A 10 -16.81 13.20 15.48
N ALA A 11 -17.90 12.55 15.07
CA ALA A 11 -18.72 13.06 13.96
C ALA A 11 -19.28 14.45 14.26
N ILE A 12 -19.71 14.72 15.51
CA ILE A 12 -20.19 16.03 15.95
C ILE A 12 -19.05 17.06 15.99
N SER A 13 -17.86 16.67 16.45
CA SER A 13 -16.70 17.57 16.55
C SER A 13 -16.05 17.89 15.20
N ALA A 14 -16.14 16.99 14.22
CA ALA A 14 -15.68 17.21 12.84
C ALA A 14 -16.64 18.10 12.03
N LEU A 15 -17.87 18.32 12.53
CA LEU A 15 -18.90 19.18 11.93
C LEU A 15 -18.98 20.57 12.58
N THR A 16 -18.17 20.86 13.60
CA THR A 16 -18.12 22.17 14.27
C THR A 16 -16.93 22.97 13.73
N PRO A 17 -17.13 24.19 13.18
CA PRO A 17 -16.01 25.05 12.81
C PRO A 17 -15.22 25.43 14.07
N THR A 18 -13.99 24.98 14.21
CA THR A 18 -13.07 25.50 15.22
C THR A 18 -12.72 26.95 14.87
N GLY A 19 -12.99 27.86 15.80
CA GLY A 19 -12.83 29.30 15.63
C GLY A 19 -11.44 29.72 15.16
N THR A 20 -11.41 30.85 14.46
CA THR A 20 -10.25 31.55 13.94
C THR A 20 -9.15 31.72 15.00
N PRO A 21 -7.90 31.30 14.76
CA PRO A 21 -6.78 31.67 15.61
C PRO A 21 -6.43 33.15 15.34
N THR A 22 -6.79 34.02 16.28
CA THR A 22 -6.18 35.35 16.39
C THR A 22 -4.79 35.19 16.99
N ASN A 23 -3.74 35.27 16.17
CA ASN A 23 -2.40 35.73 16.58
C ASN A 23 -1.62 36.11 15.33
N ALA A 24 -1.50 37.43 15.10
CA ALA A 24 -0.72 38.00 14.02
C ALA A 24 0.80 37.83 14.31
N PRO A 25 1.61 37.39 13.33
CA PRO A 25 3.04 37.61 13.37
C PRO A 25 3.36 39.01 12.83
N SER A 26 4.29 39.69 13.50
CA SER A 26 4.80 41.01 13.15
C SER A 26 5.42 41.05 11.75
N GLU A 27 5.16 42.15 11.04
CA GLU A 27 5.68 42.44 9.71
C GLU A 27 7.21 42.43 9.65
N LYS A 28 7.76 41.66 8.71
CA LYS A 28 9.06 41.93 8.10
C LYS A 28 8.83 42.07 6.60
N ALA A 29 9.13 43.26 6.09
CA ALA A 29 8.93 43.66 4.71
C ALA A 29 9.72 42.79 3.69
N LEU A 30 9.05 42.41 2.61
CA LEU A 30 9.67 41.93 1.36
C LEU A 30 9.46 43.00 0.26
N PRO A 31 10.42 43.18 -0.66
CA PRO A 31 10.45 44.28 -1.60
C PRO A 31 9.46 44.10 -2.78
N ALA A 32 9.07 45.23 -3.35
CA ALA A 32 8.04 45.40 -4.37
C ALA A 32 8.35 44.67 -5.70
N GLY A 33 7.35 43.96 -6.25
CA GLY A 33 7.45 43.42 -7.61
C GLY A 33 6.45 42.34 -8.05
N ALA A 34 5.47 41.91 -7.25
CA ALA A 34 4.51 40.87 -7.65
C ALA A 34 3.08 41.42 -7.77
N VAL A 35 2.46 41.21 -8.94
CA VAL A 35 1.06 41.52 -9.26
C VAL A 35 0.13 40.52 -8.55
N PRO A 36 -0.97 40.95 -7.90
CA PRO A 36 -1.88 40.03 -7.22
C PRO A 36 -2.84 39.34 -8.20
N VAL A 37 -3.06 38.04 -8.00
CA VAL A 37 -4.12 37.25 -8.65
C VAL A 37 -5.21 37.00 -7.60
N ASP A 38 -6.44 37.41 -7.88
CA ASP A 38 -7.58 37.26 -6.98
C ASP A 38 -8.01 35.79 -6.78
N PRO A 39 -8.42 35.38 -5.57
CA PRO A 39 -8.94 34.03 -5.30
C PRO A 39 -10.41 33.86 -5.71
N ILE A 40 -10.70 32.73 -6.37
CA ILE A 40 -12.04 32.28 -6.78
C ILE A 40 -12.85 31.85 -5.52
N PRO A 41 -14.14 32.21 -5.39
CA PRO A 41 -14.93 31.91 -4.19
C PRO A 41 -15.41 30.44 -4.13
N ALA A 42 -15.34 29.87 -2.93
CA ALA A 42 -15.81 28.53 -2.61
C ALA A 42 -17.36 28.46 -2.60
N VAL A 43 -17.92 27.43 -3.26
CA VAL A 43 -19.35 27.12 -3.23
C VAL A 43 -19.66 26.27 -1.97
N PRO A 44 -20.65 26.62 -1.14
CA PRO A 44 -20.99 25.84 0.05
C PRO A 44 -21.82 24.60 -0.31
N VAL A 45 -21.38 23.43 0.16
CA VAL A 45 -22.12 22.15 0.04
C VAL A 45 -23.02 21.97 1.25
N ALA A 46 -24.29 21.62 1.01
CA ALA A 46 -25.29 21.41 2.04
C ALA A 46 -25.01 20.18 2.91
N ALA A 47 -25.28 20.30 4.22
CA ALA A 47 -25.07 19.25 5.21
C ALA A 47 -26.06 18.08 5.03
N VAL A 48 -25.53 16.85 5.06
CA VAL A 48 -26.32 15.60 5.05
C VAL A 48 -26.52 15.13 6.51
N PRO A 49 -27.73 14.73 6.93
CA PRO A 49 -28.01 14.37 8.31
C PRO A 49 -27.36 13.03 8.71
N ALA A 50 -26.82 13.01 9.94
CA ALA A 50 -26.17 11.87 10.56
C ALA A 50 -27.16 10.75 10.89
N THR A 51 -27.13 9.66 10.11
CA THR A 51 -27.73 8.39 10.51
C THR A 51 -26.65 7.35 10.80
N VAL A 52 -26.91 6.57 11.83
CA VAL A 52 -26.17 5.35 12.22
C VAL A 52 -25.84 4.55 10.98
N ALA A 53 -24.59 4.10 10.82
CA ALA A 53 -24.17 3.21 9.74
C ALA A 53 -25.26 2.14 9.56
N PRO A 54 -26.01 2.17 8.45
CA PRO A 54 -27.04 1.19 8.29
C PRO A 54 -26.37 -0.17 8.08
N PRO A 55 -27.03 -1.30 8.42
CA PRO A 55 -26.47 -2.62 8.19
C PRO A 55 -25.94 -2.74 6.76
N VAL A 56 -24.90 -3.55 6.55
CA VAL A 56 -24.19 -3.77 5.26
C VAL A 56 -25.15 -3.95 4.07
N ALA A 57 -26.39 -4.42 4.31
CA ALA A 57 -27.51 -4.50 3.36
C ALA A 57 -28.02 -3.18 2.74
N ALA A 58 -27.92 -2.06 3.44
CA ALA A 58 -28.63 -0.82 3.09
C ALA A 58 -27.93 0.03 2.01
N PRO A 59 -26.59 0.11 1.94
CA PRO A 59 -25.91 0.75 0.81
C PRO A 59 -25.98 -0.11 -0.46
N SER A 60 -25.85 -1.44 -0.34
CA SER A 60 -25.88 -2.36 -1.49
C SER A 60 -27.24 -2.39 -2.20
N SER A 61 -28.33 -2.30 -1.43
CA SER A 61 -29.70 -2.25 -1.97
C SER A 61 -30.01 -0.94 -2.70
N ARG A 62 -29.43 0.20 -2.29
CA ARG A 62 -29.60 1.50 -2.97
C ARG A 62 -28.99 1.55 -4.38
N PHE A 63 -27.94 0.77 -4.64
CA PHE A 63 -27.27 0.73 -5.94
C PHE A 63 -27.64 -0.50 -6.77
N ASN A 64 -28.60 -1.30 -6.33
CA ASN A 64 -28.95 -2.57 -6.97
C ASN A 64 -27.73 -3.47 -7.22
N LEU A 65 -26.73 -3.37 -6.32
CA LEU A 65 -25.49 -4.14 -6.42
C LEU A 65 -25.76 -5.55 -5.92
N SER A 66 -26.19 -6.43 -6.84
CA SER A 66 -26.10 -7.88 -6.62
C SER A 66 -24.65 -8.28 -6.81
N MET A 67 -23.94 -8.54 -5.70
CA MET A 67 -22.66 -9.24 -5.76
C MET A 67 -22.92 -10.59 -6.46
N PRO A 68 -22.27 -10.90 -7.61
CA PRO A 68 -22.43 -12.21 -8.23
C PRO A 68 -22.16 -13.32 -7.21
N ASN A 69 -22.73 -14.50 -7.41
CA ASN A 69 -22.56 -15.61 -6.46
C ASN A 69 -21.09 -16.03 -6.39
N PHE A 70 -20.33 -15.40 -5.48
CA PHE A 70 -18.88 -15.53 -5.41
C PHE A 70 -18.43 -16.87 -4.81
N LYS A 71 -19.32 -17.76 -4.38
CA LYS A 71 -18.92 -19.04 -3.78
C LYS A 71 -18.11 -19.91 -4.74
N SER A 72 -18.53 -20.04 -6.00
CA SER A 72 -17.75 -20.78 -7.01
C SER A 72 -16.52 -20.00 -7.47
N ALA A 73 -16.67 -18.69 -7.72
CA ALA A 73 -15.55 -17.86 -8.15
C ALA A 73 -14.44 -17.74 -7.09
N THR A 74 -14.79 -17.77 -5.80
CA THR A 74 -13.81 -17.77 -4.70
C THR A 74 -13.20 -19.13 -4.49
N SER A 75 -13.93 -20.25 -4.64
CA SER A 75 -13.33 -21.59 -4.62
C SER A 75 -12.38 -21.81 -5.81
N ASP A 76 -12.75 -21.31 -6.98
CA ASP A 76 -11.93 -21.39 -8.20
C ASP A 76 -10.74 -20.43 -8.14
N ALA A 77 -10.90 -19.25 -7.56
CA ALA A 77 -9.77 -18.36 -7.26
C ALA A 77 -8.86 -18.93 -6.18
N LEU A 78 -9.42 -19.53 -5.12
CA LEU A 78 -8.67 -20.22 -4.08
C LEU A 78 -7.94 -21.45 -4.63
N SER A 79 -8.47 -22.15 -5.63
CA SER A 79 -7.79 -23.27 -6.29
C SER A 79 -6.78 -22.80 -7.34
N THR A 80 -6.99 -21.67 -7.99
CA THR A 80 -6.05 -21.08 -8.96
C THR A 80 -4.85 -20.43 -8.26
N ILE A 81 -5.11 -19.68 -7.19
CA ILE A 81 -4.07 -19.11 -6.32
C ILE A 81 -3.47 -20.22 -5.44
N GLY A 82 -4.30 -21.12 -4.93
CA GLY A 82 -3.92 -22.27 -4.11
C GLY A 82 -3.27 -23.42 -4.86
N GLY A 83 -3.40 -23.49 -6.18
CA GLY A 83 -2.61 -24.39 -7.03
C GLY A 83 -1.13 -23.99 -7.10
N GLY A 84 -0.79 -22.79 -6.62
CA GLY A 84 0.58 -22.38 -6.28
C GLY A 84 0.98 -22.69 -4.83
N ILE A 85 0.08 -23.27 -4.03
CA ILE A 85 0.31 -23.69 -2.64
C ILE A 85 0.61 -25.20 -2.65
N ILE A 86 1.91 -25.54 -2.57
CA ILE A 86 2.58 -26.85 -2.33
C ILE A 86 3.38 -27.36 -3.56
N PRO A 87 4.66 -27.82 -3.41
CA PRO A 87 5.31 -28.24 -2.15
C PRO A 87 6.66 -27.59 -1.79
N THR A 88 6.83 -27.53 -0.46
CA THR A 88 8.04 -27.86 0.32
C THR A 88 9.24 -26.92 0.24
N GLY A 89 9.79 -26.67 1.43
CA GLY A 89 11.01 -25.91 1.64
C GLY A 89 12.10 -26.31 0.67
N ILE A 90 12.56 -25.33 -0.09
CA ILE A 90 13.80 -25.40 -0.83
C ILE A 90 14.50 -24.08 -0.54
N ASP A 91 15.33 -24.09 0.50
CA ASP A 91 16.65 -23.50 0.37
C ASP A 91 17.32 -24.27 -0.78
N SER A 92 17.23 -23.77 -2.01
CA SER A 92 18.19 -24.15 -3.04
C SER A 92 18.19 -23.13 -4.16
N THR A 93 19.41 -22.70 -4.39
CA THR A 93 19.96 -21.96 -5.53
C THR A 93 19.86 -22.72 -6.85
N ASN A 94 18.85 -23.58 -7.06
CA ASN A 94 18.77 -24.43 -8.25
C ASN A 94 17.30 -24.68 -8.68
N ASN A 95 16.76 -23.83 -9.56
CA ASN A 95 15.51 -24.12 -10.28
C ASN A 95 15.76 -24.08 -11.79
N ASN A 96 16.17 -25.23 -12.34
CA ASN A 96 15.95 -25.55 -13.75
C ASN A 96 14.59 -26.26 -13.79
N ASN A 97 13.58 -25.62 -14.35
CA ASN A 97 12.39 -26.30 -14.84
C ASN A 97 11.78 -25.47 -15.98
N ASN A 98 12.02 -25.94 -17.19
CA ASN A 98 11.56 -25.39 -18.46
C ASN A 98 10.17 -25.96 -18.80
N THR A 99 9.13 -25.55 -18.07
CA THR A 99 7.73 -25.88 -18.41
C THR A 99 6.94 -24.60 -18.68
N ALA A 100 6.17 -24.60 -19.78
CA ALA A 100 5.64 -23.43 -20.48
C ALA A 100 4.62 -22.54 -19.72
N TYR A 101 4.28 -22.82 -18.47
CA TYR A 101 3.54 -21.93 -17.57
C TYR A 101 3.90 -22.26 -16.12
N PRO A 102 4.78 -21.51 -15.44
CA PRO A 102 5.03 -21.73 -14.01
C PRO A 102 3.82 -21.29 -13.18
N PRO A 103 3.54 -21.93 -12.02
CA PRO A 103 2.43 -21.56 -11.15
C PRO A 103 2.54 -20.09 -10.71
N ILE A 104 1.40 -19.43 -10.49
CA ILE A 104 1.25 -17.98 -10.21
C ILE A 104 2.01 -17.49 -8.94
N GLY A 105 2.70 -18.38 -8.22
CA GLY A 105 3.61 -18.09 -7.10
C GLY A 105 5.03 -18.67 -7.23
N GLY A 106 5.43 -19.16 -8.40
CA GLY A 106 6.78 -19.68 -8.63
C GLY A 106 7.82 -18.57 -8.84
N ILE A 107 9.04 -18.80 -8.35
CA ILE A 107 10.22 -18.04 -8.77
C ILE A 107 10.43 -18.35 -10.25
N TRP A 108 10.27 -17.35 -11.12
CA TRP A 108 10.47 -17.51 -12.56
C TRP A 108 11.94 -17.90 -12.84
N PRO A 109 12.18 -18.76 -13.84
CA PRO A 109 13.54 -19.05 -14.27
C PRO A 109 14.22 -17.78 -14.78
N ARG A 110 15.39 -17.50 -14.18
CA ARG A 110 16.50 -16.64 -14.61
C ARG A 110 16.31 -15.93 -15.98
N VAL A 111 15.73 -14.73 -15.98
CA VAL A 111 15.92 -13.78 -17.09
C VAL A 111 17.03 -12.80 -16.73
N THR A 112 18.24 -13.31 -16.47
CA THR A 112 19.43 -12.46 -16.59
C THR A 112 20.57 -13.23 -17.24
N ALA A 113 21.09 -12.64 -18.31
CA ALA A 113 22.35 -13.05 -18.90
C ALA A 113 23.46 -12.98 -17.83
N PRO A 114 24.40 -13.94 -17.79
CA PRO A 114 25.44 -14.02 -16.77
C PRO A 114 26.44 -12.83 -16.71
N ASN A 115 26.29 -11.81 -17.56
CA ASN A 115 27.27 -10.74 -17.74
C ASN A 115 26.75 -9.32 -17.42
N HIS A 116 25.78 -9.18 -16.51
CA HIS A 116 25.45 -7.83 -16.04
C HIS A 116 26.55 -7.36 -15.07
N PRO A 117 27.26 -6.25 -15.38
CA PRO A 117 28.26 -5.71 -14.47
C PRO A 117 27.60 -5.45 -13.11
N ARG A 118 28.38 -5.56 -12.02
CA ARG A 118 27.95 -5.07 -10.69
C ARG A 118 27.36 -3.69 -10.90
N LEU A 119 26.06 -3.60 -10.63
CA LEU A 119 25.34 -2.38 -10.87
C LEU A 119 25.95 -1.32 -9.95
N PRO A 120 26.51 -0.23 -10.49
CA PRO A 120 27.06 0.80 -9.64
C PRO A 120 25.93 1.28 -8.73
N VAL A 121 26.17 1.29 -7.42
CA VAL A 121 25.34 2.09 -6.51
C VAL A 121 25.32 3.48 -7.13
N VAL A 122 24.13 4.06 -7.30
CA VAL A 122 23.99 5.38 -7.89
C VAL A 122 24.62 6.30 -6.90
N VAL A 123 25.84 6.63 -7.24
CA VAL A 123 26.56 7.71 -6.67
C VAL A 123 25.78 8.94 -7.12
N HIS A 124 25.30 9.74 -6.17
CA HIS A 124 24.70 11.05 -6.46
C HIS A 124 25.57 11.78 -7.53
N PRO A 125 25.04 12.68 -8.38
CA PRO A 125 25.85 13.43 -9.35
C PRO A 125 27.14 14.06 -8.78
N SER A 126 27.18 14.28 -7.45
CA SER A 126 28.35 14.75 -6.70
C SER A 126 29.40 13.68 -6.34
N GLY A 127 29.23 12.41 -6.65
CA GLY A 127 30.15 11.37 -6.16
C GLY A 127 29.77 10.79 -4.78
N PHE A 128 28.61 11.15 -4.21
CA PHE A 128 28.26 10.79 -2.82
C PHE A 128 27.22 9.67 -2.74
N ILE A 129 27.63 8.49 -2.25
CA ILE A 129 26.72 7.61 -1.51
C ILE A 129 26.74 8.14 -0.09
N PRO A 130 25.60 8.51 0.51
CA PRO A 130 25.60 8.94 1.89
C PRO A 130 26.24 7.88 2.78
N PRO A 131 27.31 8.19 3.56
CA PRO A 131 28.01 7.26 4.45
C PRO A 131 27.07 6.50 5.38
N GLU A 132 25.90 7.06 5.65
CA GLU A 132 24.80 6.49 6.42
C GLU A 132 24.00 5.38 5.70
N THR A 133 24.28 5.05 4.43
CA THR A 133 23.60 3.95 3.73
C THR A 133 24.10 2.62 4.28
N PRO A 134 23.22 1.80 4.90
CA PRO A 134 23.64 0.52 5.44
C PRO A 134 23.92 -0.49 4.33
N ASN A 135 24.88 -1.38 4.60
CA ASN A 135 25.13 -2.53 3.75
C ASN A 135 23.92 -3.46 3.78
N TYR A 136 23.61 -4.05 2.62
CA TYR A 136 22.70 -5.17 2.55
C TYR A 136 23.27 -6.37 3.32
N THR A 137 22.45 -7.00 4.15
CA THR A 137 22.77 -8.26 4.81
C THR A 137 22.46 -9.46 3.91
N ILE A 138 21.61 -9.26 2.91
CA ILE A 138 21.23 -10.25 1.90
C ILE A 138 22.15 -10.14 0.68
N SER A 139 22.56 -11.29 0.13
CA SER A 139 23.43 -11.29 -1.07
C SER A 139 22.70 -10.72 -2.29
N GLU A 140 23.46 -10.03 -3.15
CA GLU A 140 22.95 -9.43 -4.40
C GLU A 140 22.19 -10.44 -5.27
N ASP A 141 22.70 -11.68 -5.38
CA ASP A 141 22.04 -12.74 -6.14
C ASP A 141 20.63 -13.07 -5.61
N LYS A 142 20.46 -13.10 -4.28
CA LYS A 142 19.15 -13.34 -3.66
C LYS A 142 18.23 -12.14 -3.84
N LEU A 143 18.74 -10.93 -3.60
CA LEU A 143 17.99 -9.68 -3.81
C LEU A 143 17.48 -9.57 -5.25
N LYS A 144 18.35 -9.84 -6.22
CA LYS A 144 18.04 -9.80 -7.65
C LYS A 144 17.05 -10.89 -8.07
N ALA A 145 17.18 -12.11 -7.55
CA ALA A 145 16.30 -13.22 -7.88
C ALA A 145 14.83 -13.00 -7.46
N ALA A 146 14.57 -12.08 -6.53
CA ALA A 146 13.21 -11.73 -6.12
C ALA A 146 12.49 -10.80 -7.12
N ILE A 147 13.20 -10.18 -8.07
CA ILE A 147 12.63 -9.19 -9.00
C ILE A 147 12.10 -9.90 -10.25
N GLN A 148 10.83 -9.68 -10.55
CA GLN A 148 10.20 -10.20 -11.76
C GLN A 148 9.76 -9.05 -12.68
N LEU A 149 10.28 -9.05 -13.90
CA LEU A 149 9.84 -8.13 -14.96
C LEU A 149 8.55 -8.64 -15.61
N ASP A 150 7.69 -7.72 -16.06
CA ASP A 150 6.58 -8.07 -16.94
C ASP A 150 7.08 -8.68 -18.26
N GLY A 151 6.29 -9.55 -18.87
CA GLY A 151 6.70 -10.29 -20.08
C GLY A 151 7.07 -9.39 -21.26
N ASP A 152 6.43 -8.22 -21.37
CA ASP A 152 6.69 -7.22 -22.41
C ASP A 152 7.65 -6.10 -21.95
N TRP A 153 8.43 -6.31 -20.88
CA TRP A 153 9.27 -5.27 -20.29
C TRP A 153 10.15 -4.57 -21.31
N ASP A 154 10.92 -5.33 -22.10
CA ASP A 154 11.88 -4.76 -23.06
C ASP A 154 11.19 -3.98 -24.19
N LYS A 155 9.95 -4.35 -24.53
CA LYS A 155 9.13 -3.63 -25.53
C LYS A 155 8.67 -2.27 -25.04
N TYR A 156 8.46 -2.12 -23.73
CA TYR A 156 7.89 -0.92 -23.11
C TYR A 156 8.85 -0.23 -22.14
N ILE A 157 10.15 -0.53 -22.23
CA ILE A 157 11.18 -0.06 -21.27
C ILE A 157 11.31 1.46 -21.23
N ASP A 158 10.93 2.15 -22.31
CA ASP A 158 10.97 3.61 -22.41
C ASP A 158 9.66 4.29 -21.96
N LEU A 159 8.65 3.51 -21.52
CA LEU A 159 7.45 4.04 -20.84
C LEU A 159 7.72 4.27 -19.35
N ASN A 160 6.72 4.71 -18.58
CA ASN A 160 6.85 4.90 -17.13
C ASN A 160 7.14 3.55 -16.42
N PRO A 161 8.31 3.35 -15.80
CA PRO A 161 8.62 2.14 -15.07
C PRO A 161 7.95 2.12 -13.69
N VAL A 162 7.27 1.02 -13.37
CA VAL A 162 6.54 0.84 -12.12
C VAL A 162 7.06 -0.37 -11.35
N LEU A 163 7.38 -0.19 -10.06
CA LEU A 163 7.68 -1.29 -9.15
C LEU A 163 6.47 -1.58 -8.25
N LEU A 164 5.98 -2.81 -8.29
CA LEU A 164 4.85 -3.27 -7.46
C LEU A 164 5.38 -4.07 -6.26
N VAL A 165 5.02 -3.66 -5.05
CA VAL A 165 5.56 -4.19 -3.78
C VAL A 165 4.45 -4.84 -2.94
N PRO A 166 4.48 -6.18 -2.75
CA PRO A 166 3.38 -6.92 -2.14
C PRO A 166 3.21 -6.65 -0.64
N GLY A 167 2.05 -7.08 -0.12
CA GLY A 167 1.72 -7.03 1.29
C GLY A 167 2.09 -8.30 2.07
N THR A 168 1.86 -8.28 3.38
CA THR A 168 2.08 -9.42 4.29
C THR A 168 1.41 -10.70 3.79
N GLY A 169 2.11 -11.82 3.83
CA GLY A 169 1.59 -13.12 3.40
C GLY A 169 1.43 -13.27 1.88
N SER A 170 1.93 -12.34 1.07
CA SER A 170 1.78 -12.39 -0.38
C SER A 170 3.10 -12.21 -1.13
N TYR A 171 3.16 -12.82 -2.33
CA TYR A 171 4.19 -12.54 -3.32
C TYR A 171 3.67 -11.50 -4.32
N GLY A 172 4.57 -10.74 -4.97
CA GLY A 172 4.21 -9.73 -5.97
C GLY A 172 3.31 -10.27 -7.07
N GLY A 173 3.63 -11.45 -7.61
CA GLY A 173 2.81 -12.13 -8.62
C GLY A 173 1.38 -12.36 -8.15
N SER A 174 1.20 -13.08 -7.03
CA SER A 174 -0.13 -13.34 -6.46
C SER A 174 -0.88 -12.04 -6.12
N CYS A 175 -0.19 -11.06 -5.55
CA CYS A 175 -0.76 -9.79 -5.10
C CYS A 175 -1.35 -8.98 -6.25
N TYR A 176 -0.63 -8.88 -7.37
CA TYR A 176 -0.94 -7.88 -8.40
C TYR A 176 -1.52 -8.43 -9.70
N HIS A 177 -1.40 -9.74 -9.95
CA HIS A 177 -1.75 -10.34 -11.24
C HIS A 177 -3.19 -10.00 -11.68
N HIS A 178 -4.14 -9.99 -10.74
CA HIS A 178 -5.56 -9.75 -10.99
C HIS A 178 -6.00 -8.30 -10.77
N ASN A 179 -5.08 -7.35 -10.59
CA ASN A 179 -5.46 -5.96 -10.36
C ASN A 179 -4.50 -5.01 -11.08
N PHE A 180 -3.62 -4.30 -10.37
CA PHE A 180 -2.76 -3.26 -10.93
C PHE A 180 -1.85 -3.81 -12.04
N ALA A 181 -1.31 -5.03 -11.93
CA ALA A 181 -0.50 -5.59 -13.02
C ALA A 181 -1.32 -5.82 -14.30
N LYS A 182 -2.56 -6.29 -14.17
CA LYS A 182 -3.49 -6.46 -15.31
C LYS A 182 -3.91 -5.12 -15.90
N LEU A 183 -4.26 -4.16 -15.04
CA LEU A 183 -4.64 -2.80 -15.44
C LEU A 183 -3.51 -2.08 -16.18
N LEU A 184 -2.28 -2.17 -15.66
CA LEU A 184 -1.10 -1.65 -16.34
C LEU A 184 -0.94 -2.37 -17.69
N ARG A 185 -0.92 -3.71 -17.70
CA ARG A 185 -0.68 -4.52 -18.91
C ARG A 185 -1.64 -4.22 -20.04
N ASN A 186 -2.91 -4.08 -19.70
CA ASN A 186 -4.00 -3.94 -20.67
C ASN A 186 -4.42 -2.48 -20.91
N ALA A 187 -3.70 -1.51 -20.34
CA ALA A 187 -3.96 -0.11 -20.61
C ALA A 187 -3.85 0.19 -22.11
N SER A 188 -4.83 0.94 -22.63
CA SER A 188 -4.87 1.37 -24.03
C SER A 188 -5.03 2.90 -24.11
N PRO A 189 -4.04 3.64 -24.67
CA PRO A 189 -2.71 3.15 -25.02
C PRO A 189 -1.90 2.72 -23.78
N ARG A 190 -0.92 1.84 -23.99
CA ARG A 190 0.03 1.43 -22.94
C ARG A 190 0.84 2.66 -22.52
N PHE A 191 0.88 2.96 -21.22
CA PHE A 191 1.57 4.14 -20.67
C PHE A 191 2.67 3.80 -19.66
N ALA A 192 2.82 2.52 -19.31
CA ALA A 192 3.77 2.06 -18.30
C ALA A 192 4.31 0.67 -18.63
N THR A 193 5.50 0.39 -18.12
CA THR A 193 6.05 -0.96 -17.95
C THR A 193 6.18 -1.24 -16.46
N PHE A 194 6.25 -2.51 -16.04
CA PHE A 194 6.31 -2.79 -14.62
C PHE A 194 7.08 -4.05 -14.27
N ALA A 195 7.52 -4.08 -13.01
CA ALA A 195 8.08 -5.23 -12.34
C ALA A 195 7.36 -5.41 -10.99
N TRP A 196 7.41 -6.61 -10.43
CA TRP A 196 7.01 -6.85 -9.05
C TRP A 196 8.10 -7.61 -8.29
N VAL A 197 8.04 -7.56 -6.96
CA VAL A 197 8.98 -8.28 -6.11
C VAL A 197 8.30 -9.47 -5.45
N ASN A 198 8.88 -10.65 -5.59
CA ASN A 198 8.50 -11.87 -4.88
C ASN A 198 9.46 -12.09 -3.69
N VAL A 199 9.28 -11.30 -2.63
CA VAL A 199 10.11 -11.40 -1.41
C VAL A 199 9.96 -12.80 -0.81
N PRO A 200 11.07 -13.54 -0.54
CA PRO A 200 11.02 -14.85 0.08
C PRO A 200 10.25 -14.85 1.40
N GLY A 201 9.52 -15.94 1.67
CA GLY A 201 8.64 -16.01 2.83
C GLY A 201 7.38 -15.16 2.71
N ALA A 202 7.02 -14.69 1.51
CA ALA A 202 5.81 -13.93 1.24
C ALA A 202 5.63 -12.70 2.14
N MET A 203 6.70 -11.92 2.36
CA MET A 203 6.72 -10.77 3.28
C MET A 203 6.44 -11.11 4.76
N CYS A 204 6.55 -12.37 5.19
CA CYS A 204 6.30 -12.75 6.59
C CYS A 204 7.55 -12.66 7.48
N ASP A 205 8.75 -12.64 6.90
CA ASP A 205 10.01 -12.49 7.65
C ASP A 205 10.20 -11.06 8.17
N GLU A 206 11.27 -10.81 8.93
CA GLU A 206 11.57 -9.52 9.54
C GLU A 206 11.45 -8.35 8.53
N SER A 207 10.51 -7.44 8.78
CA SER A 207 10.25 -6.27 7.92
C SER A 207 11.49 -5.47 7.48
N PRO A 208 12.55 -5.26 8.31
CA PRO A 208 13.80 -4.66 7.81
C PRO A 208 14.50 -5.48 6.71
N LYS A 209 14.46 -6.82 6.78
CA LYS A 209 14.98 -7.70 5.71
C LYS A 209 14.10 -7.64 4.46
N ASN A 210 12.78 -7.58 4.62
CA ASN A 210 11.87 -7.38 3.49
C ASN A 210 12.19 -6.05 2.79
N ALA A 211 12.48 -4.99 3.55
CA ALA A 211 12.87 -3.68 3.01
C ALA A 211 14.19 -3.70 2.23
N GLU A 212 15.14 -4.58 2.55
CA GLU A 212 16.37 -4.73 1.75
C GLU A 212 16.07 -5.16 0.30
N TYR A 213 15.15 -6.13 0.11
CA TYR A 213 14.70 -6.52 -1.23
C TYR A 213 14.07 -5.35 -1.98
N ILE A 214 13.31 -4.51 -1.29
CA ILE A 214 12.60 -3.39 -1.91
C ILE A 214 13.56 -2.25 -2.26
N ALA A 215 14.47 -1.90 -1.34
CA ALA A 215 15.53 -0.91 -1.60
C ALA A 215 16.38 -1.33 -2.81
N TYR A 216 16.80 -2.59 -2.85
CA TYR A 216 17.55 -3.13 -3.98
C TYR A 216 16.72 -3.14 -5.28
N ALA A 217 15.46 -3.56 -5.22
CA ALA A 217 14.59 -3.60 -6.41
C ALA A 217 14.33 -2.21 -7.00
N MET A 218 14.15 -1.19 -6.15
CA MET A 218 14.02 0.20 -6.59
C MET A 218 15.26 0.66 -7.34
N HIS A 219 16.43 0.37 -6.78
CA HIS A 219 17.72 0.68 -7.39
C HIS A 219 17.94 -0.04 -8.72
N TRP A 220 17.71 -1.34 -8.72
CA TRP A 220 17.92 -2.22 -9.85
C TRP A 220 16.98 -1.87 -11.01
N LEU A 221 15.71 -1.58 -10.73
CA LEU A 221 14.73 -1.24 -11.74
C LEU A 221 15.06 0.10 -12.42
N TRP A 222 15.42 1.10 -11.62
CA TRP A 222 15.86 2.40 -12.15
C TRP A 222 17.09 2.26 -13.07
N LEU A 223 18.06 1.44 -12.71
CA LEU A 223 19.23 1.20 -13.56
C LEU A 223 18.89 0.54 -14.90
N ARG A 224 17.80 -0.23 -14.98
CA ARG A 224 17.33 -0.82 -16.25
C ARG A 224 16.74 0.22 -17.19
N THR A 225 16.14 1.28 -16.66
CA THR A 225 15.55 2.35 -17.47
C THR A 225 16.52 3.48 -17.77
N TYR A 226 17.56 3.63 -16.96
CA TYR A 226 18.58 4.67 -17.11
C TYR A 226 19.31 4.67 -18.46
N ARG A 227 19.57 5.84 -19.04
CA ARG A 227 20.21 6.02 -20.37
C ARG A 227 21.36 7.05 -20.42
N GLY A 228 21.73 7.70 -19.32
CA GLY A 228 22.79 8.72 -19.36
C GLY A 228 22.91 9.52 -18.06
N TYR A 229 24.02 10.26 -17.90
CA TYR A 229 24.40 10.90 -16.62
C TYR A 229 23.97 12.36 -16.45
N SER A 230 23.09 12.91 -17.29
CA SER A 230 22.56 14.26 -17.04
C SER A 230 21.43 14.24 -16.00
N GLU A 231 21.21 15.37 -15.32
CA GLU A 231 20.05 15.53 -14.43
C GLU A 231 18.72 15.32 -15.17
N ALA A 232 18.65 15.75 -16.43
CA ALA A 232 17.52 15.49 -17.31
C ALA A 232 17.31 13.99 -17.56
N ASP A 233 18.38 13.21 -17.69
CA ASP A 233 18.29 11.75 -17.83
C ASP A 233 17.81 11.09 -16.54
N ILE A 234 18.33 11.52 -15.38
CA ILE A 234 17.89 10.98 -14.07
C ILE A 234 16.38 11.18 -13.90
N ASN A 235 15.89 12.42 -14.07
CA ASN A 235 14.47 12.76 -13.90
C ASN A 235 13.56 12.04 -14.91
N LYS A 236 14.05 11.77 -16.13
CA LYS A 236 13.30 11.05 -17.16
C LYS A 236 13.14 9.55 -16.85
N HIS A 237 14.04 8.98 -16.05
CA HIS A 237 14.11 7.53 -15.81
C HIS A 237 13.72 7.11 -14.40
N GLN A 238 13.26 8.06 -13.57
CA GLN A 238 12.69 7.78 -12.26
C GLN A 238 11.52 6.79 -12.34
N ILE A 239 11.41 5.93 -11.33
CA ILE A 239 10.37 4.90 -11.23
C ILE A 239 9.21 5.37 -10.36
N THR A 240 7.99 4.89 -10.65
CA THR A 240 6.89 4.93 -9.68
C THR A 240 6.94 3.66 -8.84
N VAL A 241 6.81 3.78 -7.52
CA VAL A 241 6.71 2.61 -6.63
C VAL A 241 5.31 2.54 -6.05
N ILE A 242 4.70 1.36 -6.11
CA ILE A 242 3.34 1.11 -5.62
C ILE A 242 3.41 0.02 -4.55
N GLY A 243 3.03 0.36 -3.33
CA GLY A 243 2.98 -0.58 -2.21
C GLY A 243 1.54 -0.96 -1.87
N TRP A 244 1.33 -2.20 -1.46
CA TRP A 244 0.11 -2.62 -0.80
C TRP A 244 0.42 -3.12 0.61
N SER A 245 -0.39 -2.75 1.60
CA SER A 245 -0.23 -3.22 2.99
C SER A 245 1.20 -2.98 3.49
N GLN A 246 1.84 -3.96 4.14
CA GLN A 246 3.24 -3.93 4.59
C GLN A 246 4.26 -3.57 3.49
N GLY A 247 3.94 -3.74 2.21
CA GLY A 247 4.80 -3.26 1.13
C GLY A 247 5.13 -1.77 1.29
N ASN A 248 4.18 -1.00 1.80
CA ASN A 248 4.34 0.42 2.11
C ASN A 248 5.35 0.67 3.24
N LEU A 249 5.35 -0.16 4.28
CA LEU A 249 6.37 -0.12 5.34
C LEU A 249 7.76 -0.39 4.78
N SER A 250 7.87 -1.37 3.88
CA SER A 250 9.16 -1.72 3.25
C SER A 250 9.68 -0.60 2.36
N ILE A 251 8.81 0.06 1.57
CA ILE A 251 9.17 1.22 0.75
C ILE A 251 9.59 2.40 1.64
N GLN A 252 8.80 2.74 2.65
CA GLN A 252 9.11 3.87 3.54
C GLN A 252 10.38 3.63 4.36
N TRP A 253 10.61 2.39 4.79
CA TRP A 253 11.84 1.99 5.45
C TRP A 253 13.06 2.09 4.51
N ALA A 254 12.92 1.64 3.25
CA ALA A 254 13.94 1.80 2.22
C ALA A 254 14.27 3.29 1.99
N LEU A 255 13.25 4.14 1.83
CA LEU A 255 13.41 5.59 1.68
C LEU A 255 14.09 6.24 2.88
N LYS A 256 13.81 5.76 4.10
CA LYS A 256 14.45 6.27 5.33
C LYS A 256 15.94 5.89 5.39
N TYR A 257 16.26 4.60 5.27
CA TYR A 257 17.60 4.08 5.57
C TYR A 257 18.53 3.94 4.36
N TRP A 258 18.01 3.93 3.13
CA TRP A 258 18.80 4.01 1.89
C TRP A 258 18.48 5.31 1.16
N PRO A 259 18.97 6.48 1.62
CA PRO A 259 18.52 7.79 1.13
C PRO A 259 18.74 8.02 -0.35
N HIS A 260 19.73 7.33 -0.97
CA HIS A 260 19.96 7.41 -2.41
C HIS A 260 18.74 7.00 -3.24
N THR A 261 17.88 6.13 -2.70
CA THR A 261 16.65 5.67 -3.36
C THR A 261 15.63 6.78 -3.59
N ARG A 262 15.67 7.86 -2.80
CA ARG A 262 14.76 9.02 -2.91
C ARG A 262 14.86 9.69 -4.28
N ASN A 263 16.06 9.74 -4.85
CA ASN A 263 16.31 10.35 -6.15
C ASN A 263 15.92 9.44 -7.34
N LEU A 264 15.67 8.16 -7.07
CA LEU A 264 15.31 7.17 -8.09
C LEU A 264 13.80 7.11 -8.31
N ILE A 265 13.02 7.67 -7.37
CA ILE A 265 11.56 7.54 -7.34
C ILE A 265 10.91 8.85 -7.76
N LYS A 266 10.02 8.76 -8.75
CA LYS A 266 9.18 9.86 -9.24
C LYS A 266 8.03 10.14 -8.27
N ASN A 267 7.44 9.06 -7.75
CA ASN A 267 6.32 9.10 -6.81
C ASN A 267 6.10 7.73 -6.15
N PHE A 268 5.57 7.76 -4.92
CA PHE A 268 5.15 6.60 -4.14
C PHE A 268 3.62 6.57 -4.05
N VAL A 269 2.99 5.51 -4.55
CA VAL A 269 1.55 5.27 -4.37
C VAL A 269 1.35 4.20 -3.32
N ALA A 270 0.71 4.57 -2.20
CA ALA A 270 0.53 3.72 -1.05
C ALA A 270 -0.93 3.25 -0.95
N ILE A 271 -1.16 1.97 -1.22
CA ILE A 271 -2.51 1.36 -1.19
C ILE A 271 -2.70 0.62 0.12
N SER A 272 -3.74 1.01 0.88
CA SER A 272 -4.07 0.41 2.18
C SER A 272 -2.85 0.32 3.11
N ALA A 273 -2.11 1.42 3.22
CA ALA A 273 -0.87 1.45 3.97
C ALA A 273 -1.09 1.35 5.48
N ASP A 274 -0.07 0.86 6.16
CA ASP A 274 0.00 0.67 7.60
C ASP A 274 1.24 1.36 8.18
N PHE A 275 1.51 2.62 7.80
CA PHE A 275 2.69 3.38 8.27
C PHE A 275 2.76 3.56 9.79
N HIS A 276 1.64 3.40 10.48
CA HIS A 276 1.55 3.36 11.94
C HIS A 276 1.23 1.97 12.49
N GLY A 277 1.43 0.92 11.68
CA GLY A 277 1.05 -0.44 12.01
C GLY A 277 -0.45 -0.59 12.21
N THR A 278 -0.84 -1.59 13.00
CA THR A 278 -2.23 -1.80 13.38
C THR A 278 -2.40 -2.27 14.80
N LEU A 279 -3.49 -1.83 15.42
CA LEU A 279 -3.94 -2.31 16.73
C LEU A 279 -4.56 -3.71 16.67
N LEU A 280 -4.83 -4.25 15.48
CA LEU A 280 -5.43 -5.58 15.30
C LEU A 280 -4.41 -6.72 15.31
N ALA A 281 -3.13 -6.41 15.10
CA ALA A 281 -2.05 -7.39 15.18
C ALA A 281 -1.82 -7.77 16.65
N PRO A 282 -2.05 -9.04 17.04
CA PRO A 282 -1.83 -9.43 18.42
C PRO A 282 -0.33 -9.50 18.71
N PRO A 283 0.16 -8.96 19.85
CA PRO A 283 1.56 -9.09 20.27
C PRO A 283 1.79 -10.50 20.88
N VAL A 284 1.51 -11.54 20.11
CA VAL A 284 1.68 -12.95 20.47
C VAL A 284 2.56 -13.65 19.44
N ALA A 285 2.98 -14.88 19.74
CA ALA A 285 3.86 -15.62 18.83
C ALA A 285 3.28 -15.71 17.41
N ALA A 286 4.01 -15.17 16.43
CA ALA A 286 3.55 -14.99 15.06
C ALA A 286 4.73 -14.90 14.10
N ALA A 287 4.46 -14.78 12.80
CA ALA A 287 5.50 -14.42 11.85
C ALA A 287 6.14 -13.07 12.23
N PRO A 288 7.48 -12.91 12.12
CA PRO A 288 8.20 -11.67 12.44
C PRO A 288 7.53 -10.39 11.96
N ALA A 289 7.07 -10.36 10.70
CA ALA A 289 6.44 -9.17 10.13
C ALA A 289 5.16 -8.76 10.85
N ILE A 290 4.39 -9.71 11.39
CA ILE A 290 3.13 -9.43 12.12
C ILE A 290 3.44 -8.67 13.40
N LEU A 291 4.49 -9.09 14.12
CA LEU A 291 4.95 -8.40 15.33
C LEU A 291 5.49 -7.00 15.00
N HIS A 292 6.24 -6.86 13.91
CA HIS A 292 6.68 -5.55 13.44
C HIS A 292 5.52 -4.65 13.01
N GLN A 293 4.40 -5.18 12.51
CA GLN A 293 3.23 -4.39 12.10
C GLN A 293 2.31 -4.01 13.27
N TRP A 294 2.62 -4.42 14.51
CA TRP A 294 1.86 -3.94 15.65
C TRP A 294 2.04 -2.43 15.84
N TYR A 295 0.95 -1.71 16.17
CA TYR A 295 0.90 -0.24 16.17
C TYR A 295 2.02 0.43 16.98
N TRP A 296 2.43 -0.20 18.08
CA TRP A 296 3.47 0.30 18.99
C TRP A 296 4.73 -0.57 19.01
N SER A 297 4.94 -1.38 17.97
CA SER A 297 6.17 -2.17 17.80
C SER A 297 7.40 -1.25 17.78
N LYS A 298 8.55 -1.78 18.19
CA LYS A 298 9.83 -1.10 18.02
C LYS A 298 10.04 -0.73 16.56
N PHE A 299 9.72 -1.60 15.62
CA PHE A 299 9.81 -1.36 14.20
C PHE A 299 9.02 -0.12 13.75
N ILE A 300 7.71 -0.04 14.04
CA ILE A 300 6.86 1.09 13.63
C ILE A 300 7.33 2.38 14.28
N ARG A 301 7.60 2.35 15.58
CA ARG A 301 8.07 3.54 16.31
C ARG A 301 9.39 4.04 15.74
N THR A 302 10.30 3.13 15.43
CA THR A 302 11.60 3.45 14.84
C THR A 302 11.46 3.92 13.40
N LEU A 303 10.55 3.34 12.60
CA LEU A 303 10.27 3.83 11.25
C LEU A 303 9.78 5.28 11.29
N ARG A 304 8.81 5.57 12.15
CA ARG A 304 8.14 6.88 12.24
C ARG A 304 8.99 7.98 12.85
N ALA A 305 9.94 7.63 13.73
CA ALA A 305 10.82 8.60 14.37
C ALA A 305 11.65 9.41 13.37
N ASN A 306 12.10 10.59 13.81
CA ASN A 306 12.94 11.51 13.03
C ASN A 306 12.37 11.86 11.64
N GLY A 307 11.05 12.13 11.59
CA GLY A 307 10.33 12.52 10.39
C GLY A 307 10.10 11.37 9.41
N GLY A 308 10.21 10.11 9.84
CA GLY A 308 9.86 8.95 9.01
C GLY A 308 8.36 8.71 8.87
N ASP A 309 7.54 9.41 9.67
CA ASP A 309 6.08 9.54 9.49
C ASP A 309 5.69 10.64 8.49
N SER A 310 6.67 11.33 7.90
CA SER A 310 6.51 12.24 6.78
C SER A 310 7.08 11.65 5.49
N ALA A 311 6.48 12.00 4.36
CA ALA A 311 6.90 11.53 3.05
C ALA A 311 8.36 11.92 2.75
N TYR A 312 9.07 11.03 2.08
CA TYR A 312 10.43 11.29 1.55
C TYR A 312 10.43 11.67 0.07
N VAL A 313 9.39 11.27 -0.65
CA VAL A 313 9.15 11.51 -2.08
C VAL A 313 7.66 11.83 -2.26
N PRO A 314 7.25 12.43 -3.39
CA PRO A 314 5.84 12.68 -3.65
C PRO A 314 4.96 11.45 -3.40
N THR A 315 3.97 11.54 -2.52
CA THR A 315 3.23 10.36 -2.02
C THR A 315 1.72 10.48 -2.17
N THR A 316 1.09 9.47 -2.77
CA THR A 316 -0.36 9.32 -2.83
C THR A 316 -0.79 8.15 -1.96
N SER A 317 -1.34 8.41 -0.78
CA SER A 317 -1.88 7.40 0.12
C SER A 317 -3.38 7.23 -0.08
N ILE A 318 -3.85 6.00 -0.33
CA ILE A 318 -5.24 5.67 -0.63
C ILE A 318 -5.68 4.52 0.28
N TYR A 319 -6.75 4.73 1.05
CA TYR A 319 -7.18 3.77 2.06
C TYR A 319 -8.70 3.78 2.27
N SER A 320 -9.21 2.72 2.90
CA SER A 320 -10.60 2.64 3.34
C SER A 320 -10.70 2.81 4.85
N SER A 321 -11.36 3.87 5.30
CA SER A 321 -11.50 4.14 6.73
C SER A 321 -12.49 3.21 7.43
N PHE A 322 -13.57 2.82 6.75
CA PHE A 322 -14.66 2.04 7.38
C PHE A 322 -14.58 0.54 7.13
N TYR A 323 -13.98 0.11 6.02
CA TYR A 323 -14.05 -1.28 5.59
C TYR A 323 -12.73 -2.04 5.68
N ASP A 324 -11.59 -1.37 5.90
CA ASP A 324 -10.31 -2.05 6.11
C ASP A 324 -10.36 -2.94 7.35
N GLU A 325 -10.41 -4.25 7.13
CA GLU A 325 -10.56 -5.27 8.16
C GLU A 325 -9.22 -5.74 8.75
N VAL A 326 -8.10 -5.28 8.18
CA VAL A 326 -6.74 -5.72 8.56
C VAL A 326 -6.01 -4.62 9.31
N VAL A 327 -6.11 -3.38 8.82
CA VAL A 327 -5.41 -2.23 9.36
C VAL A 327 -6.42 -1.32 10.03
N GLN A 328 -6.32 -1.21 11.35
CA GLN A 328 -7.03 -0.21 12.14
C GLN A 328 -6.10 0.46 13.17
N PRO A 329 -6.30 1.77 13.45
CA PRO A 329 -7.28 2.67 12.83
C PRO A 329 -6.93 3.09 11.39
N GLN A 330 -7.95 3.35 10.56
CA GLN A 330 -7.80 3.96 9.21
C GLN A 330 -8.63 5.24 9.03
N ILE A 331 -8.99 5.92 10.13
CA ILE A 331 -9.87 7.10 10.08
C ILE A 331 -9.21 8.36 10.64
N GLY A 332 -9.41 9.48 9.93
CA GLY A 332 -8.90 10.80 10.30
C GLY A 332 -7.38 10.84 10.40
N ASP A 333 -6.84 11.77 11.20
CA ASP A 333 -5.39 11.93 11.39
C ASP A 333 -4.74 10.76 12.16
N LEU A 334 -5.55 9.87 12.74
CA LEU A 334 -5.09 8.62 13.36
C LEU A 334 -4.96 7.49 12.34
N ALA A 335 -5.44 7.66 11.10
CA ALA A 335 -5.36 6.62 10.08
C ALA A 335 -3.92 6.15 9.92
N SER A 336 -3.69 4.84 9.97
CA SER A 336 -2.35 4.27 9.84
C SER A 336 -1.74 4.58 8.48
N ALA A 337 -2.56 4.69 7.43
CA ALA A 337 -2.15 5.10 6.10
C ALA A 337 -1.83 6.61 5.97
N TYR A 338 -2.15 7.43 6.97
CA TYR A 338 -1.93 8.87 6.90
C TYR A 338 -0.43 9.19 6.83
N MET A 339 -0.02 9.90 5.79
CA MET A 339 1.34 10.35 5.58
C MET A 339 1.42 11.87 5.74
N LYS A 340 2.37 12.36 6.53
CA LYS A 340 2.64 13.80 6.66
C LYS A 340 3.53 14.32 5.53
N ASP A 341 3.66 15.63 5.43
CA ASP A 341 4.50 16.30 4.41
C ASP A 341 5.44 17.37 5.01
N GLU A 342 6.16 17.05 6.09
CA GLU A 342 7.11 18.00 6.70
C GLU A 342 8.25 18.43 5.74
N ARG A 343 8.49 17.65 4.67
CA ARG A 343 9.53 17.93 3.66
C ARG A 343 9.02 18.73 2.46
N GLY A 344 7.72 19.00 2.36
CA GLY A 344 7.12 19.71 1.22
C GLY A 344 7.31 18.98 -0.12
N VAL A 345 7.36 17.64 -0.10
CA VAL A 345 7.51 16.82 -1.31
C VAL A 345 6.18 16.59 -2.02
N GLY A 346 5.07 16.95 -1.38
CA GLY A 346 3.72 16.78 -1.90
C GLY A 346 3.11 15.46 -1.44
N VAL A 347 1.99 15.55 -0.71
CA VAL A 347 1.23 14.38 -0.25
C VAL A 347 -0.26 14.53 -0.53
N LEU A 348 -0.86 13.46 -1.03
CA LEU A 348 -2.32 13.27 -1.05
C LEU A 348 -2.69 12.11 -0.12
N ASN A 349 -3.47 12.37 0.92
CA ASN A 349 -4.14 11.34 1.71
C ASN A 349 -5.61 11.23 1.27
N PHE A 350 -5.98 10.08 0.72
CA PHE A 350 -7.28 9.82 0.12
C PHE A 350 -8.03 8.71 0.87
N ASP A 351 -8.94 9.12 1.75
CA ASP A 351 -9.92 8.25 2.37
C ASP A 351 -11.12 8.06 1.43
N LEU A 352 -11.31 6.83 0.94
CA LEU A 352 -12.39 6.48 0.02
C LEU A 352 -13.77 6.87 0.55
N GLN A 353 -14.08 6.62 1.82
CA GLN A 353 -15.40 6.88 2.37
C GLN A 353 -15.64 8.37 2.62
N GLN A 354 -14.59 9.10 2.98
CA GLN A 354 -14.68 10.54 3.20
C GLN A 354 -14.81 11.32 1.88
N ARG A 355 -14.11 10.87 0.83
CA ARG A 355 -14.01 11.60 -0.46
C ARG A 355 -15.02 11.12 -1.50
N CYS A 356 -15.50 9.88 -1.38
CA CYS A 356 -16.52 9.29 -2.26
C CYS A 356 -17.75 8.84 -1.46
N PRO A 357 -18.34 9.70 -0.59
CA PRO A 357 -19.39 9.27 0.30
C PRO A 357 -20.61 8.80 -0.50
N LEU A 358 -21.11 7.61 -0.15
CA LEU A 358 -22.31 7.04 -0.77
C LEU A 358 -22.19 6.88 -2.29
N THR A 359 -21.01 6.61 -2.83
CA THR A 359 -20.83 6.20 -4.23
C THR A 359 -20.34 4.76 -4.30
N PRO A 360 -20.44 4.08 -5.45
CA PRO A 360 -19.85 2.75 -5.66
C PRO A 360 -18.39 2.64 -5.22
N ALA A 361 -17.53 3.61 -5.53
CA ALA A 361 -16.13 3.60 -5.11
C ALA A 361 -15.91 3.85 -3.60
N GLY A 362 -16.91 4.41 -2.90
CA GLY A 362 -16.83 4.67 -1.47
C GLY A 362 -17.43 3.57 -0.60
N VAL A 363 -17.95 2.48 -1.18
CA VAL A 363 -18.61 1.40 -0.43
C VAL A 363 -17.95 0.05 -0.69
N LEU A 364 -17.79 -0.74 0.37
CA LEU A 364 -17.43 -2.17 0.28
C LEU A 364 -16.02 -2.47 -0.29
N HIS A 365 -15.04 -1.60 -0.06
CA HIS A 365 -13.63 -1.87 -0.35
C HIS A 365 -12.85 -2.12 0.94
N GLY A 366 -12.71 -3.38 1.32
CA GLY A 366 -11.84 -3.79 2.43
C GLY A 366 -10.35 -3.60 2.13
N HIS A 367 -9.48 -4.21 2.93
CA HIS A 367 -8.04 -4.01 2.86
C HIS A 367 -7.44 -4.32 1.47
N SER A 368 -7.78 -5.48 0.89
CA SER A 368 -7.42 -5.81 -0.51
C SER A 368 -8.37 -5.16 -1.52
N GLY A 369 -9.54 -4.71 -1.08
CA GLY A 369 -10.55 -4.12 -1.95
C GLY A 369 -10.08 -2.85 -2.65
N VAL A 370 -9.24 -2.07 -1.99
CA VAL A 370 -8.65 -0.85 -2.58
C VAL A 370 -7.84 -1.16 -3.85
N LEU A 371 -7.29 -2.37 -4.02
CA LEU A 371 -6.54 -2.78 -5.22
C LEU A 371 -7.42 -2.91 -6.48
N TYR A 372 -8.73 -3.12 -6.35
CA TYR A 372 -9.63 -3.11 -7.51
C TYR A 372 -10.45 -1.83 -7.61
N ASN A 373 -10.41 -0.94 -6.62
CA ASN A 373 -11.20 0.29 -6.58
C ASN A 373 -10.87 1.22 -7.76
N ASN A 374 -11.91 1.76 -8.41
CA ASN A 374 -11.71 2.60 -9.60
C ASN A 374 -11.01 3.92 -9.29
N VAL A 375 -11.38 4.60 -8.20
CA VAL A 375 -10.74 5.85 -7.79
C VAL A 375 -9.27 5.62 -7.42
N ALA A 376 -8.97 4.52 -6.73
CA ALA A 376 -7.59 4.14 -6.44
C ALA A 376 -6.76 3.95 -7.73
N TRP A 377 -7.33 3.30 -8.74
CA TRP A 377 -6.68 3.16 -10.05
C TRP A 377 -6.52 4.51 -10.77
N ALA A 378 -7.54 5.36 -10.78
CA ALA A 378 -7.47 6.67 -11.43
C ALA A 378 -6.39 7.57 -10.81
N LEU A 379 -6.32 7.64 -9.49
CA LEU A 379 -5.27 8.35 -8.76
C LEU A 379 -3.88 7.75 -9.03
N THR A 380 -3.78 6.42 -9.07
CA THR A 380 -2.50 5.74 -9.40
C THR A 380 -2.04 6.09 -10.80
N LYS A 381 -2.93 5.94 -11.79
CA LYS A 381 -2.65 6.24 -13.20
C LYS A 381 -2.20 7.68 -13.36
N ASP A 382 -2.88 8.60 -12.67
CA ASP A 382 -2.54 10.00 -12.65
C ASP A 382 -1.12 10.27 -12.11
N ALA A 383 -0.77 9.67 -10.97
CA ALA A 383 0.55 9.80 -10.37
C ALA A 383 1.66 9.21 -11.28
N ILE A 384 1.41 8.07 -11.93
CA ILE A 384 2.38 7.46 -12.87
C ILE A 384 2.67 8.41 -14.04
N ILE A 385 1.62 8.91 -14.69
CA ILE A 385 1.76 9.70 -15.93
C ILE A 385 2.39 11.05 -15.62
N ASN A 386 1.86 11.75 -14.61
CA ASN A 386 2.16 13.16 -14.40
C ASN A 386 3.30 13.41 -13.41
N GLY A 387 3.64 12.42 -12.58
CA GLY A 387 4.55 12.62 -11.45
C GLY A 387 3.92 13.45 -10.33
N GLY A 388 4.65 13.57 -9.22
CA GLY A 388 4.10 14.14 -8.00
C GLY A 388 3.06 13.22 -7.34
N PRO A 389 2.39 13.66 -6.25
CA PRO A 389 1.18 13.01 -5.81
C PRO A 389 0.08 13.18 -6.86
N ALA A 390 -0.93 12.31 -6.81
CA ALA A 390 -2.08 12.41 -7.70
C ALA A 390 -2.86 13.71 -7.45
N VAL A 391 -3.48 14.24 -8.51
CA VAL A 391 -4.22 15.49 -8.47
C VAL A 391 -5.67 15.25 -8.88
N ILE A 392 -6.58 15.71 -8.04
CA ILE A 392 -8.02 15.69 -8.31
C ILE A 392 -8.40 17.02 -8.95
N GLY A 393 -9.03 16.99 -10.12
CA GLY A 393 -9.45 18.19 -10.82
C GLY A 393 -9.42 18.09 -12.35
N PRO A 394 -9.76 19.19 -13.04
CA PRO A 394 -9.85 19.23 -14.49
C PRO A 394 -8.57 18.76 -15.17
N GLY A 395 -8.70 17.87 -16.15
CA GLY A 395 -7.57 17.32 -16.92
C GLY A 395 -6.69 16.31 -16.18
N ARG A 396 -7.03 15.94 -14.94
CA ARG A 396 -6.33 14.94 -14.12
C ARG A 396 -7.30 13.83 -13.73
N VAL A 397 -7.79 13.82 -12.48
CA VAL A 397 -8.79 12.85 -11.99
C VAL A 397 -10.14 13.53 -11.78
N ASP A 398 -11.15 13.12 -12.55
CA ASP A 398 -12.54 13.57 -12.42
C ASP A 398 -13.28 12.75 -11.35
N LEU A 399 -13.11 13.15 -10.09
CA LEU A 399 -13.58 12.37 -8.96
C LEU A 399 -15.08 12.03 -9.00
N PRO A 400 -16.01 12.95 -9.33
CA PRO A 400 -17.42 12.62 -9.50
C PRO A 400 -17.68 11.44 -10.45
N THR A 401 -16.99 11.40 -11.59
CA THR A 401 -17.14 10.32 -12.58
C THR A 401 -16.48 9.04 -12.09
N GLU A 402 -15.23 9.13 -11.61
CA GLU A 402 -14.49 7.93 -11.18
C GLU A 402 -15.15 7.26 -9.97
N SER A 403 -15.80 8.04 -9.10
CA SER A 403 -16.48 7.55 -7.91
C SER A 403 -17.71 6.69 -8.22
N MET A 404 -18.26 6.77 -9.43
CA MET A 404 -19.45 6.03 -9.85
C MET A 404 -19.17 4.61 -10.36
N GLN A 405 -17.92 4.18 -10.33
CA GLN A 405 -17.54 2.82 -10.70
C GLN A 405 -17.05 2.05 -9.48
N LEU A 406 -17.56 0.83 -9.30
CA LEU A 406 -17.18 -0.03 -8.17
C LEU A 406 -15.74 -0.54 -8.30
N TRP A 407 -15.30 -0.84 -9.51
CA TRP A 407 -13.96 -1.32 -9.80
C TRP A 407 -13.40 -0.70 -11.08
N ALA A 408 -12.08 -0.74 -11.20
CA ALA A 408 -11.37 -0.16 -12.34
C ALA A 408 -11.76 -0.81 -13.69
N PRO A 409 -12.01 -0.02 -14.75
CA PRO A 409 -12.18 -0.52 -16.10
C PRO A 409 -11.04 -1.45 -16.53
N GLY A 410 -11.40 -2.61 -17.09
CA GLY A 410 -10.43 -3.65 -17.48
C GLY A 410 -10.30 -4.79 -16.47
N LEU A 411 -10.89 -4.65 -15.28
CA LEU A 411 -11.14 -5.76 -14.37
C LEU A 411 -12.51 -6.39 -14.63
N ASN A 412 -12.59 -7.69 -14.42
CA ASN A 412 -13.81 -8.48 -14.50
C ASN A 412 -14.13 -9.12 -13.13
N PRO A 413 -15.33 -9.71 -12.92
CA PRO A 413 -15.70 -10.27 -11.62
C PRO A 413 -14.74 -11.33 -11.06
N PHE A 414 -14.03 -12.08 -11.91
CA PHE A 414 -13.03 -13.04 -11.47
C PHE A 414 -11.80 -12.34 -10.88
N ASP A 415 -11.37 -11.23 -11.48
CA ASP A 415 -10.28 -10.41 -10.95
C ASP A 415 -10.59 -9.85 -9.55
N ILE A 416 -11.84 -9.44 -9.35
CA ILE A 416 -12.34 -8.96 -8.05
C ILE A 416 -12.31 -10.10 -7.03
N ALA A 417 -12.85 -11.26 -7.39
CA ALA A 417 -12.84 -12.44 -6.53
C ALA A 417 -11.43 -12.87 -6.13
N ALA A 418 -10.50 -12.89 -7.09
CA ALA A 418 -9.10 -13.23 -6.87
C ALA A 418 -8.39 -12.19 -5.98
N THR A 419 -8.69 -10.90 -6.16
CA THR A 419 -8.14 -9.83 -5.29
C THR A 419 -8.68 -9.91 -3.87
N ILE A 420 -9.97 -10.24 -3.68
CA ILE A 420 -10.54 -10.49 -2.34
C ILE A 420 -9.90 -11.73 -1.70
N ALA A 421 -9.65 -12.79 -2.49
CA ALA A 421 -9.02 -14.02 -2.02
C ALA A 421 -7.57 -13.84 -1.53
N LEU A 422 -6.93 -12.69 -1.77
CA LEU A 422 -5.62 -12.38 -1.21
C LEU A 422 -5.59 -12.44 0.31
N ILE A 423 -6.66 -12.00 0.99
CA ILE A 423 -6.72 -11.96 2.45
C ILE A 423 -6.63 -13.37 3.08
N PRO A 424 -7.48 -14.36 2.71
CA PRO A 424 -7.34 -15.70 3.25
C PRO A 424 -6.05 -16.41 2.80
N VAL A 425 -5.57 -16.17 1.58
CA VAL A 425 -4.29 -16.73 1.11
C VAL A 425 -3.12 -16.20 1.94
N ALA A 426 -3.11 -14.90 2.21
CA ALA A 426 -2.13 -14.27 3.07
C ALA A 426 -2.17 -14.86 4.49
N GLY A 427 -3.36 -15.07 5.04
CA GLY A 427 -3.54 -15.74 6.34
C GLY A 427 -2.94 -17.15 6.37
N ILE A 428 -3.15 -17.94 5.31
CA ILE A 428 -2.56 -19.29 5.20
C ILE A 428 -1.02 -19.21 5.15
N ASN A 429 -0.45 -18.28 4.39
CA ASN A 429 1.00 -18.12 4.29
C ASN A 429 1.62 -17.66 5.61
N MET A 430 0.94 -16.77 6.34
CA MET A 430 1.34 -16.36 7.69
C MET A 430 1.33 -17.54 8.66
N LEU A 431 0.29 -18.38 8.64
CA LEU A 431 0.18 -19.57 9.50
C LEU A 431 1.22 -20.65 9.18
N LYS A 432 1.66 -20.73 7.92
CA LYS A 432 2.68 -21.69 7.47
C LYS A 432 4.11 -21.18 7.63
N PHE A 433 4.30 -19.91 7.98
CA PHE A 433 5.63 -19.32 8.06
C PHE A 433 6.38 -19.84 9.29
N PHE A 434 7.63 -20.28 9.07
CA PHE A 434 8.55 -20.68 10.12
C PHE A 434 9.96 -20.15 9.83
N PRO A 435 10.72 -19.77 10.88
CA PRO A 435 10.35 -19.82 12.29
C PRO A 435 9.38 -18.69 12.70
N ILE A 436 8.45 -18.99 13.62
CA ILE A 436 7.66 -17.95 14.30
C ILE A 436 8.53 -17.25 15.35
N ALA A 437 8.27 -15.96 15.58
CA ALA A 437 8.89 -15.17 16.63
C ALA A 437 7.94 -15.07 17.84
N VAL A 438 8.47 -15.25 19.05
CA VAL A 438 7.70 -15.15 20.31
C VAL A 438 7.63 -13.71 20.81
N VAL A 439 8.65 -12.93 20.50
CA VAL A 439 8.76 -11.49 20.77
C VAL A 439 9.18 -10.79 19.50
N GLU A 440 8.92 -9.49 19.43
CA GLU A 440 9.35 -8.68 18.29
C GLU A 440 10.87 -8.83 18.07
N PRO A 441 11.32 -9.24 16.87
CA PRO A 441 12.73 -9.36 16.57
C PRO A 441 13.52 -8.08 16.79
N ALA A 442 14.82 -8.23 17.06
CA ALA A 442 15.71 -7.08 17.19
C ALA A 442 15.86 -6.36 15.85
N LEU A 443 15.88 -5.03 15.89
CA LEU A 443 16.13 -4.21 14.71
C LEU A 443 17.63 -4.27 14.32
N PRO A 444 17.94 -4.10 13.03
CA PRO A 444 19.32 -4.08 12.56
C PRO A 444 20.11 -2.91 13.16
N ALA A 445 21.43 -3.06 13.23
CA ALA A 445 22.32 -2.12 13.93
C ALA A 445 22.16 -0.65 13.49
N TYR A 446 21.87 -0.40 12.21
CA TYR A 446 21.67 0.95 11.68
C TYR A 446 20.39 1.63 12.20
N ALA A 447 19.43 0.87 12.73
CA ALA A 447 18.17 1.35 13.31
C ALA A 447 18.11 1.14 14.84
N ALA A 448 18.93 0.25 15.40
CA ALA A 448 18.89 -0.15 16.80
C ALA A 448 19.08 1.02 17.76
N LYS A 449 20.07 1.90 17.50
CA LYS A 449 20.35 3.07 18.35
C LYS A 449 19.17 4.04 18.40
N GLU A 450 18.51 4.27 17.26
CA GLU A 450 17.31 5.11 17.19
C GLU A 450 16.17 4.45 17.98
N SER A 451 15.99 3.14 17.83
CA SER A 451 14.98 2.37 18.56
C SER A 451 15.16 2.43 20.08
N GLU A 452 16.38 2.25 20.55
CA GLU A 452 16.73 2.29 21.98
C GLU A 452 16.42 3.66 22.59
N ALA A 453 16.71 4.75 21.85
CA ALA A 453 16.44 6.11 22.30
C ALA A 453 14.94 6.41 22.49
N LEU A 454 14.05 5.66 21.82
CA LEU A 454 12.60 5.82 21.97
C LEU A 454 12.06 5.22 23.27
N GLY A 455 12.83 4.36 23.96
CA GLY A 455 12.38 3.71 25.19
C GLY A 455 11.20 2.73 24.97
N PRO A 456 10.47 2.35 26.03
CA PRO A 456 9.37 1.39 25.94
C PRO A 456 8.16 1.95 25.16
N ALA A 457 7.31 1.04 24.66
CA ALA A 457 6.05 1.42 24.03
C ALA A 457 5.16 2.17 25.03
N PRO A 458 4.46 3.25 24.60
CA PRO A 458 3.51 3.93 25.46
C PRO A 458 2.30 3.05 25.74
N ALA A 459 1.58 3.34 26.83
CA ALA A 459 0.28 2.75 27.09
C ALA A 459 -0.72 3.17 26.01
N LEU A 460 -1.66 2.27 25.67
CA LEU A 460 -2.74 2.58 24.75
C LEU A 460 -3.59 3.72 25.30
N THR A 461 -3.94 4.68 24.46
CA THR A 461 -4.95 5.69 24.82
C THR A 461 -6.33 5.03 24.97
N PRO A 462 -7.30 5.66 25.66
CA PRO A 462 -8.66 5.12 25.74
C PRO A 462 -9.29 4.87 24.36
N GLU A 463 -9.00 5.71 23.37
CA GLU A 463 -9.47 5.55 21.99
C GLU A 463 -8.86 4.30 21.34
N GLN A 464 -7.55 4.09 21.52
CA GLN A 464 -6.84 2.91 21.00
C GLN A 464 -7.29 1.62 21.69
N GLN A 465 -7.48 1.67 23.01
CA GLN A 465 -7.98 0.52 23.77
C GLN A 465 -9.39 0.13 23.31
N ALA A 466 -10.26 1.09 23.05
CA ALA A 466 -11.60 0.82 22.52
C ALA A 466 -11.58 0.12 21.15
N ILE A 467 -10.60 0.44 20.29
CA ILE A 467 -10.41 -0.26 19.01
C ILE A 467 -9.98 -1.70 19.24
N VAL A 468 -9.01 -1.94 20.13
CA VAL A 468 -8.57 -3.30 20.49
C VAL A 468 -9.75 -4.11 21.04
N ASP A 469 -10.48 -3.56 22.01
CA ASP A 469 -11.59 -4.25 22.68
C ASP A 469 -12.73 -4.58 21.70
N ALA A 470 -13.05 -3.67 20.77
CA ALA A 470 -14.08 -3.89 19.75
C ALA A 470 -13.74 -5.01 18.74
N ASN A 471 -12.46 -5.39 18.64
CA ASN A 471 -11.99 -6.39 17.67
C ASN A 471 -11.44 -7.66 18.33
N LYS A 472 -11.28 -7.69 19.66
CA LYS A 472 -10.68 -8.80 20.42
C LYS A 472 -11.37 -10.17 20.21
N ASN A 473 -12.66 -10.17 19.88
CA ASN A 473 -13.45 -11.38 19.64
C ASN A 473 -13.78 -11.61 18.15
N LYS A 474 -13.27 -10.75 17.25
CA LYS A 474 -13.44 -10.98 15.81
C LYS A 474 -12.37 -11.97 15.37
N PRO A 475 -12.73 -13.05 14.66
CA PRO A 475 -11.72 -13.89 14.05
C PRO A 475 -10.93 -13.05 13.04
N LEU A 476 -9.58 -13.08 13.14
CA LEU A 476 -8.65 -12.42 12.20
C LEU A 476 -8.96 -12.76 10.73
N PHE A 477 -9.53 -13.94 10.50
CA PHE A 477 -10.08 -14.39 9.23
C PHE A 477 -11.49 -14.91 9.48
N PRO A 478 -12.55 -14.30 8.93
CA PRO A 478 -13.89 -14.81 9.13
C PRO A 478 -13.98 -16.23 8.54
N ALA A 479 -14.37 -17.21 9.36
CA ALA A 479 -14.49 -18.61 8.95
C ALA A 479 -15.54 -18.85 7.84
N LYS A 480 -16.33 -17.83 7.51
CA LYS A 480 -17.27 -17.79 6.39
C LYS A 480 -17.24 -16.37 5.79
N PRO A 481 -17.29 -16.21 4.46
CA PRO A 481 -17.59 -14.91 3.88
C PRO A 481 -18.89 -14.40 4.52
N ALA A 482 -18.93 -13.12 4.90
CA ALA A 482 -20.12 -12.50 5.45
C ALA A 482 -21.22 -12.49 4.38
N VAL A 483 -21.97 -13.59 4.28
CA VAL A 483 -23.26 -13.63 3.59
C VAL A 483 -24.26 -13.11 4.60
N ASP A 484 -24.77 -11.92 4.34
CA ASP A 484 -25.90 -11.35 5.07
C ASP A 484 -27.05 -12.36 5.08
N SER A 485 -27.56 -12.69 6.27
CA SER A 485 -28.69 -13.61 6.45
C SER A 485 -29.96 -13.16 5.72
N ASN A 486 -30.08 -11.86 5.38
CA ASN A 486 -31.19 -11.33 4.60
C ASN A 486 -31.10 -11.66 3.10
N VAL A 487 -29.96 -12.15 2.61
CA VAL A 487 -29.81 -12.65 1.23
C VAL A 487 -30.22 -14.12 1.13
N ALA A 488 -30.19 -14.86 2.23
CA ALA A 488 -30.57 -16.28 2.28
C ALA A 488 -32.09 -16.51 2.19
N SER A 489 -32.91 -15.52 2.54
CA SER A 489 -34.38 -15.64 2.53
C SER A 489 -35.05 -15.38 1.18
N VAL A 490 -34.28 -15.09 0.12
CA VAL A 490 -34.80 -14.83 -1.25
C VAL A 490 -34.59 -16.02 -2.19
N LEU A 491 -34.06 -17.15 -1.70
CA LEU A 491 -33.93 -18.37 -2.48
C LEU A 491 -35.17 -19.26 -2.29
N PRO A 492 -35.81 -19.75 -3.37
CA PRO A 492 -36.87 -20.73 -3.23
C PRO A 492 -36.28 -22.05 -2.68
N PRO A 493 -37.06 -22.80 -1.88
CA PRO A 493 -36.59 -24.06 -1.31
C PRO A 493 -36.30 -25.07 -2.42
N THR A 494 -35.13 -25.70 -2.35
CA THR A 494 -34.82 -26.96 -3.05
C THR A 494 -35.49 -28.13 -2.36
#